data_AF-A0A8H6ZA84-F1
#
_entry.id   AF-A0A8H6ZA84-F1
#
_cell.length_a   1.000
_cell.length_b   1.000
_cell.length_c   1.000
_cell.angle_alpha   90.00
_cell.angle_beta   90.00
_cell.angle_gamma   90.00
#
_symmetry.space_group_name_H-M   'P 1'
#
loop_
_entity.id
_entity.type
_entity.pdbx_description
1 polymer ?
#
loop_
_entity_poly.entity_id
_entity_poly.type
_entity_poly.pdbx_seq_one_letter_code
_entity_poly.pdbx_strand_id
1 'polypeptide(L)'
;MRKHLRLPSRSTITPRHTVVPGGRRRSRRCSCARRRRLNSLGRRFYRRISGRISINQVSVGLPSSLSEICAIVLVLARARLNSTFDAWTRVINGDDFDAIPGMEWDAQPFAQYVPAPGSSSVTPTRTSLRGWFKLGWLSQLSFMGRFMLSKLLDPKEVGYVVRVPKVFLNEAKQKIMDELKAQGSSEYVGSSDVLMAWWHKTVYSYRAPTDHTPVHLHFPCSLRSRSIFAQDGPLAHPYINNAVAYLPVPPIPVNTFATESLGELALRVRRAIVAYNADAASLRADLHWLFEGSNAAKMLFLCPPGAEFSITTNWRDGKLGALDFSGAVVSDSRSEDAATRVVFAYYSYTPDTIPMRGVGAVMMEDEDVVWMRQFRGSKDWERIRQSGVVAFAGQ
;
A
#
# COMPACT_ATOMS: atom_id res chain seq x y z
N MET A 1 -10.01 23.21 -34.87
CA MET A 1 -10.68 21.95 -35.24
C MET A 1 -10.61 20.96 -34.09
N ARG A 2 -11.61 20.91 -33.21
CA ARG A 2 -11.71 19.93 -32.12
C ARG A 2 -12.63 18.80 -32.56
N LYS A 3 -12.09 17.60 -32.79
CA LYS A 3 -12.89 16.38 -33.05
C LYS A 3 -13.27 15.77 -31.71
N HIS A 4 -14.56 15.83 -31.38
CA HIS A 4 -15.16 15.11 -30.26
C HIS A 4 -15.28 13.62 -30.61
N LEU A 5 -14.61 12.76 -29.85
CA LEU A 5 -14.85 11.31 -29.83
C LEU A 5 -16.19 11.05 -29.12
N ARG A 6 -17.19 10.60 -29.88
CA ARG A 6 -18.45 10.05 -29.33
C ARG A 6 -18.23 8.59 -28.96
N LEU A 7 -18.57 8.23 -27.73
CA LEU A 7 -18.71 6.84 -27.29
C LEU A 7 -20.09 6.29 -27.73
N PRO A 8 -20.21 4.97 -28.02
CA PRO A 8 -21.46 4.36 -28.46
C PRO A 8 -22.50 4.27 -27.35
N SER A 9 -23.75 4.51 -27.72
CA SER A 9 -24.94 4.45 -26.87
C SER A 9 -25.20 3.04 -26.34
N ARG A 10 -25.33 2.89 -25.01
CA ARG A 10 -25.81 1.66 -24.38
C ARG A 10 -27.31 1.48 -24.62
N SER A 11 -27.69 0.32 -25.14
CA SER A 11 -29.06 -0.18 -25.19
C SER A 11 -29.59 -0.48 -23.79
N THR A 12 -30.72 0.12 -23.44
CA THR A 12 -31.48 -0.12 -22.21
C THR A 12 -32.18 -1.48 -22.27
N ILE A 13 -31.79 -2.39 -21.40
CA ILE A 13 -32.56 -3.61 -21.09
C ILE A 13 -33.35 -3.32 -19.82
N THR A 14 -34.67 -3.27 -19.92
CA THR A 14 -35.60 -3.13 -18.80
C THR A 14 -35.84 -4.50 -18.14
N PRO A 15 -35.69 -4.64 -16.80
CA PRO A 15 -36.13 -5.84 -16.10
C PRO A 15 -37.64 -5.76 -15.81
N ARG A 16 -38.36 -6.83 -16.16
CA ARG A 16 -39.73 -7.07 -15.69
C ARG A 16 -39.70 -7.44 -14.20
N HIS A 17 -40.35 -6.64 -13.37
CA HIS A 17 -40.63 -6.98 -11.98
C HIS A 17 -41.86 -7.89 -11.89
N THR A 18 -41.66 -9.12 -11.43
CA THR A 18 -42.75 -10.01 -10.99
C THR A 18 -43.03 -9.75 -9.52
N VAL A 19 -44.24 -9.26 -9.22
CA VAL A 19 -44.72 -9.02 -7.85
C VAL A 19 -45.23 -10.34 -7.26
N VAL A 20 -44.68 -10.76 -6.12
CA VAL A 20 -45.21 -11.87 -5.31
C VAL A 20 -45.84 -11.31 -4.04
N PRO A 21 -47.08 -11.68 -3.65
CA PRO A 21 -47.75 -11.09 -2.50
C PRO A 21 -47.36 -11.72 -1.16
N GLY A 22 -46.99 -10.85 -0.21
CA GLY A 22 -47.57 -10.76 1.13
C GLY A 22 -47.58 -12.00 2.05
N GLY A 23 -46.47 -12.25 2.76
CA GLY A 23 -46.43 -13.11 3.94
C GLY A 23 -46.13 -12.34 5.22
N ARG A 24 -47.14 -12.14 6.09
CA ARG A 24 -46.99 -11.54 7.44
C ARG A 24 -46.07 -12.40 8.31
N ARG A 25 -44.94 -11.86 8.78
CA ARG A 25 -44.16 -12.46 9.88
C ARG A 25 -44.09 -11.53 11.10
N ARG A 26 -44.54 -12.09 12.23
CA ARG A 26 -44.58 -11.50 13.58
C ARG A 26 -43.18 -11.11 14.06
N SER A 27 -43.06 -9.90 14.61
CA SER A 27 -41.85 -9.44 15.29
C SER A 27 -41.68 -10.15 16.64
N ARG A 28 -40.56 -10.87 16.81
CA ARG A 28 -40.07 -11.28 18.13
C ARG A 28 -38.98 -10.31 18.56
N ARG A 29 -39.23 -9.60 19.65
CA ARG A 29 -38.24 -8.78 20.37
C ARG A 29 -37.17 -9.70 20.97
N CYS A 30 -35.90 -9.48 20.65
CA CYS A 30 -34.77 -10.12 21.35
C CYS A 30 -33.67 -9.11 21.74
N SER A 31 -33.59 -8.90 23.06
CA SER A 31 -32.44 -8.57 23.91
C SER A 31 -31.26 -7.73 23.37
N CYS A 32 -31.29 -6.42 23.65
CA CYS A 32 -30.11 -5.54 23.59
C CYS A 32 -29.12 -5.72 24.77
N ALA A 33 -29.44 -6.53 25.78
CA ALA A 33 -28.62 -6.63 27.00
C ALA A 33 -27.38 -7.55 26.87
N ARG A 34 -27.35 -8.48 25.90
CA ARG A 34 -26.23 -9.44 25.76
C ARG A 34 -25.02 -8.87 25.00
N ARG A 35 -25.19 -7.76 24.27
CA ARG A 35 -24.12 -7.13 23.46
C ARG A 35 -23.10 -6.32 24.27
N ARG A 36 -23.45 -5.87 25.49
CA ARG A 36 -22.53 -5.07 26.32
C ARG A 36 -21.54 -5.91 27.16
N ARG A 37 -21.87 -7.17 27.51
CA ARG A 37 -20.94 -8.07 28.23
C ARG A 37 -19.87 -8.73 27.35
N LEU A 38 -20.12 -8.90 26.05
CA LEU A 38 -19.12 -9.42 25.11
C LEU A 38 -18.02 -8.39 24.76
N ASN A 39 -18.34 -7.09 24.79
CA ASN A 39 -17.36 -6.03 24.49
C ASN A 39 -16.33 -5.77 25.60
N SER A 40 -16.62 -6.13 26.86
CA SER A 40 -15.67 -5.94 27.98
C SER A 40 -14.71 -7.12 28.15
N LEU A 41 -15.16 -8.34 27.88
CA LEU A 41 -14.30 -9.55 27.84
C LEU A 41 -13.39 -9.54 26.61
N GLY A 42 -13.88 -9.10 25.44
CA GLY A 42 -13.06 -8.93 24.24
C GLY A 42 -11.90 -7.95 24.43
N ARG A 43 -12.08 -6.86 25.19
CA ARG A 43 -11.02 -5.87 25.46
C ARG A 43 -9.94 -6.38 26.43
N ARG A 44 -10.29 -7.23 27.40
CA ARG A 44 -9.30 -7.85 28.30
C ARG A 44 -8.53 -8.99 27.62
N PHE A 45 -9.18 -9.71 26.71
CA PHE A 45 -8.52 -10.71 25.86
C PHE A 45 -7.56 -10.04 24.86
N TYR A 46 -7.96 -8.94 24.23
CA TYR A 46 -7.12 -8.15 23.31
C TYR A 46 -5.83 -7.61 23.96
N ARG A 47 -5.89 -7.12 25.21
CA ARG A 47 -4.71 -6.59 25.91
C ARG A 47 -3.71 -7.66 26.37
N ARG A 48 -4.13 -8.92 26.49
CA ARG A 48 -3.25 -10.02 26.91
C ARG A 48 -2.57 -10.72 25.72
N ILE A 49 -3.13 -10.57 24.52
CA ILE A 49 -2.62 -11.17 23.27
C ILE A 49 -1.77 -10.18 22.46
N SER A 50 -1.84 -8.87 22.72
CA SER A 50 -1.00 -7.87 22.01
C SER A 50 0.51 -8.02 22.23
N GLY A 51 0.97 -8.96 23.06
CA GLY A 51 2.37 -9.38 23.19
C GLY A 51 2.72 -10.72 22.49
N ARG A 52 1.77 -11.37 21.79
CA ARG A 52 1.97 -12.63 21.06
C ARG A 52 1.52 -12.47 19.61
N ILE A 53 2.39 -12.91 18.71
CA ILE A 53 2.36 -12.75 17.25
C ILE A 53 1.06 -13.30 16.63
N SER A 54 0.62 -12.65 15.54
CA SER A 54 -0.45 -12.99 14.57
C SER A 54 -1.72 -13.66 15.14
N ILE A 55 -2.84 -12.94 15.13
CA ILE A 55 -4.16 -13.53 15.37
C ILE A 55 -4.78 -13.81 14.00
N ASN A 56 -5.02 -15.08 13.68
CA ASN A 56 -5.79 -15.47 12.49
C ASN A 56 -7.24 -15.71 12.95
N GLN A 57 -8.19 -14.96 12.39
CA GLN A 57 -9.61 -15.25 12.54
C GLN A 57 -10.10 -15.85 11.23
N VAL A 58 -10.63 -17.08 11.29
CA VAL A 58 -11.36 -17.71 10.18
C VAL A 58 -12.83 -17.64 10.53
N SER A 59 -13.63 -16.97 9.71
CA SER A 59 -15.08 -16.92 9.87
C SER A 59 -15.71 -17.70 8.72
N VAL A 60 -16.38 -18.81 9.03
CA VAL A 60 -17.19 -19.56 8.06
C VAL A 60 -18.59 -18.97 8.11
N GLY A 61 -19.05 -18.41 6.99
CA GLY A 61 -20.41 -17.95 6.84
C GLY A 61 -21.07 -18.54 5.60
N LEU A 62 -22.41 -18.57 5.61
CA LEU A 62 -23.29 -19.07 4.53
C LEU A 62 -22.96 -18.41 3.16
N PRO A 63 -23.48 -18.92 2.02
CA PRO A 63 -22.96 -18.68 0.65
C PRO A 63 -22.91 -17.24 0.12
N SER A 64 -23.13 -16.23 0.96
CA SER A 64 -23.07 -14.81 0.62
C SER A 64 -22.21 -13.99 1.59
N SER A 65 -21.33 -14.58 2.40
CA SER A 65 -20.46 -13.83 3.31
C SER A 65 -18.98 -14.19 3.14
N LEU A 66 -18.20 -13.16 2.78
CA LEU A 66 -16.75 -13.17 2.62
C LEU A 66 -16.05 -13.72 3.87
N SER A 67 -15.08 -14.61 3.67
CA SER A 67 -14.11 -14.97 4.71
C SER A 67 -13.15 -13.79 4.92
N GLU A 68 -13.20 -13.16 6.10
CA GLU A 68 -12.23 -12.13 6.49
C GLU A 68 -11.06 -12.75 7.25
N ILE A 69 -9.87 -12.71 6.66
CA ILE A 69 -8.61 -12.94 7.40
C ILE A 69 -8.15 -11.58 7.94
N CYS A 70 -8.39 -11.33 9.23
CA CYS A 70 -7.90 -10.13 9.91
C CYS A 70 -6.47 -10.35 10.44
N ALA A 71 -5.45 -10.13 9.60
CA ALA A 71 -4.10 -9.92 10.11
C ALA A 71 -3.97 -8.47 10.62
N ILE A 72 -3.46 -8.26 11.84
CA ILE A 72 -3.12 -6.92 12.33
C ILE A 72 -1.89 -6.44 11.54
N VAL A 73 -2.14 -5.68 10.47
CA VAL A 73 -1.12 -5.12 9.58
C VAL A 73 -0.64 -3.78 10.12
N LEU A 74 0.22 -3.80 11.14
CA LEU A 74 1.06 -2.65 11.49
C LEU A 74 2.31 -2.73 10.62
N VAL A 75 2.27 -2.06 9.47
CA VAL A 75 3.39 -1.93 8.51
C VAL A 75 4.13 -3.25 8.29
N LEU A 76 3.38 -4.32 7.96
CA LEU A 76 4.02 -5.57 7.55
C LEU A 76 4.62 -5.33 6.16
N ALA A 77 5.94 -5.50 6.09
CA ALA A 77 6.70 -5.40 4.87
C ALA A 77 6.08 -6.23 3.73
N ARG A 78 6.01 -5.65 2.52
CA ARG A 78 5.64 -6.26 1.22
C ARG A 78 6.01 -7.75 1.07
N ALA A 79 7.19 -8.16 1.54
CA ALA A 79 7.70 -9.52 1.39
C ALA A 79 7.54 -10.43 2.64
N ARG A 80 7.11 -9.88 3.78
CA ARG A 80 6.66 -10.67 4.94
C ARG A 80 5.37 -11.41 4.61
N LEU A 81 4.44 -10.77 3.90
CA LEU A 81 3.16 -11.38 3.54
C LEU A 81 3.35 -12.52 2.53
N ASN A 82 4.11 -12.33 1.45
CA ASN A 82 4.24 -13.35 0.41
C ASN A 82 4.85 -14.65 0.95
N SER A 83 6.06 -14.59 1.52
CA SER A 83 6.76 -15.80 2.00
C SER A 83 5.97 -16.55 3.08
N THR A 84 5.27 -15.82 3.96
CA THR A 84 4.42 -16.45 4.99
C THR A 84 3.16 -17.05 4.40
N PHE A 85 2.47 -16.36 3.49
CA PHE A 85 1.26 -16.90 2.86
C PHE A 85 1.58 -18.06 1.92
N ASP A 86 2.67 -17.99 1.15
CA ASP A 86 3.15 -19.06 0.28
C ASP A 86 3.47 -20.31 1.10
N ALA A 87 4.29 -20.17 2.15
CA ALA A 87 4.55 -21.24 3.10
C ALA A 87 3.26 -21.82 3.69
N TRP A 88 2.32 -20.96 4.08
CA TRP A 88 1.05 -21.39 4.65
C TRP A 88 0.20 -22.18 3.64
N THR A 89 0.09 -21.70 2.40
CA THR A 89 -0.64 -22.41 1.34
C THR A 89 0.00 -23.75 1.01
N ARG A 90 1.33 -23.85 0.99
CA ARG A 90 2.06 -25.09 0.77
C ARG A 90 1.75 -26.12 1.86
N VAL A 91 1.85 -25.74 3.14
CA VAL A 91 1.48 -26.60 4.27
C VAL A 91 0.03 -27.06 4.18
N ILE A 92 -0.90 -26.14 3.87
CA ILE A 92 -2.32 -26.47 3.70
C ILE A 92 -2.52 -27.51 2.59
N ASN A 93 -1.74 -27.42 1.50
CA ASN A 93 -1.83 -28.32 0.36
C ASN A 93 -1.11 -29.66 0.58
N GLY A 94 -0.49 -29.86 1.75
CA GLY A 94 0.15 -31.12 2.13
C GLY A 94 1.64 -31.18 1.84
N ASP A 95 2.29 -30.07 1.48
CA ASP A 95 3.76 -30.02 1.42
C ASP A 95 4.34 -30.26 2.81
N ASP A 96 5.48 -30.97 2.84
CA ASP A 96 6.27 -31.12 4.06
C ASP A 96 6.79 -29.75 4.53
N PHE A 97 6.60 -29.46 5.82
CA PHE A 97 7.02 -28.21 6.43
C PHE A 97 8.54 -28.02 6.32
N ASP A 98 9.31 -29.09 6.46
CA ASP A 98 10.78 -29.06 6.39
C ASP A 98 11.29 -28.81 4.96
N ALA A 99 10.44 -29.03 3.95
CA ALA A 99 10.75 -28.74 2.55
C ALA A 99 10.46 -27.28 2.14
N ILE A 100 9.93 -26.45 3.05
CA ILE A 100 9.64 -25.04 2.78
C ILE A 100 10.88 -24.21 3.11
N PRO A 101 11.46 -23.49 2.13
CA PRO A 101 12.65 -22.70 2.39
C PRO A 101 12.34 -21.57 3.35
N GLY A 102 13.09 -21.50 4.44
CA GLY A 102 13.00 -20.47 5.46
C GLY A 102 14.38 -20.04 5.92
N MET A 103 14.45 -18.84 6.47
CA MET A 103 15.58 -18.43 7.27
C MET A 103 15.35 -18.83 8.73
N GLU A 104 16.42 -19.15 9.47
CA GLU A 104 16.36 -19.40 10.90
C GLU A 104 15.56 -18.31 11.64
N TRP A 105 14.80 -18.71 12.65
CA TRP A 105 13.89 -17.81 13.37
C TRP A 105 14.63 -16.61 14.00
N ASP A 106 15.85 -16.83 14.47
CA ASP A 106 16.69 -15.85 15.14
C ASP A 106 17.69 -15.16 14.20
N ALA A 107 17.63 -15.42 12.90
CA ALA A 107 18.56 -14.85 11.94
C ALA A 107 18.57 -13.32 11.97
N GLN A 108 19.79 -12.77 12.02
CA GLN A 108 20.05 -11.33 12.11
C GLN A 108 20.75 -10.83 10.83
N PRO A 109 20.07 -10.79 9.66
CA PRO A 109 20.71 -10.34 8.42
C PRO A 109 21.17 -8.88 8.45
N PHE A 110 20.73 -8.12 9.45
CA PHE A 110 21.12 -6.72 9.67
C PHE A 110 22.16 -6.54 10.77
N ALA A 111 22.68 -7.61 11.39
CA ALA A 111 23.64 -7.53 12.50
C ALA A 111 24.86 -6.66 12.17
N GLN A 112 25.35 -6.71 10.92
CA GLN A 112 26.47 -5.91 10.43
C GLN A 112 26.25 -4.39 10.47
N TYR A 113 24.99 -3.94 10.54
CA TYR A 113 24.66 -2.50 10.64
C TYR A 113 24.45 -2.04 12.08
N VAL A 114 24.33 -2.98 13.02
CA VAL A 114 24.19 -2.68 14.44
C VAL A 114 25.57 -2.28 14.96
N PRO A 115 25.73 -1.09 15.58
CA PRO A 115 27.00 -0.70 16.17
C PRO A 115 27.44 -1.72 17.22
N ALA A 116 28.74 -2.03 17.26
CA ALA A 116 29.29 -2.86 18.32
C ALA A 116 29.07 -2.17 19.68
N PRO A 117 28.71 -2.92 20.74
CA PRO A 117 28.57 -2.36 22.09
C PRO A 117 29.84 -1.59 22.48
N GLY A 118 29.70 -0.32 22.86
CA GLY A 118 30.83 0.53 23.25
C GLY A 118 31.60 1.18 22.10
N SER A 119 31.22 0.96 20.84
CA SER A 119 31.80 1.70 19.70
C SER A 119 31.20 3.11 19.62
N SER A 120 31.98 4.11 20.03
CA SER A 120 31.62 5.53 19.92
C SER A 120 31.89 6.12 18.53
N SER A 121 32.27 5.30 17.54
CA SER A 121 33.19 5.75 16.49
C SER A 121 32.65 5.93 15.08
N VAL A 122 31.35 6.03 14.88
CA VAL A 122 30.84 6.54 13.59
C VAL A 122 30.03 7.78 13.88
N THR A 123 30.69 8.94 13.84
CA THR A 123 29.98 10.19 13.68
C THR A 123 29.15 10.04 12.41
N PRO A 124 27.80 10.05 12.49
CA PRO A 124 26.98 9.85 11.32
C PRO A 124 27.36 10.94 10.33
N THR A 125 27.97 10.55 9.20
CA THR A 125 28.40 11.52 8.18
C THR A 125 27.18 12.27 7.62
N ARG A 126 25.97 11.73 7.82
CA ARG A 126 24.69 12.32 7.45
C ARG A 126 23.88 12.72 8.69
N THR A 127 23.36 13.94 8.64
CA THR A 127 22.46 14.49 9.66
C THR A 127 21.04 13.92 9.60
N SER A 128 20.62 13.34 8.46
CA SER A 128 19.33 12.67 8.30
C SER A 128 19.33 11.53 7.27
N LEU A 129 18.36 10.62 7.44
CA LEU A 129 17.99 9.55 6.52
C LEU A 129 17.48 10.11 5.19
N ARG A 130 17.81 9.49 4.04
CA ARG A 130 17.33 9.96 2.72
C ARG A 130 15.82 10.09 2.67
N GLY A 131 15.32 11.26 2.26
CA GLY A 131 13.89 11.56 2.20
C GLY A 131 13.25 11.95 3.53
N TRP A 132 13.99 11.91 4.64
CA TRP A 132 13.49 12.30 5.96
C TRP A 132 14.14 13.61 6.40
N PHE A 133 13.34 14.40 7.11
CA PHE A 133 13.70 15.73 7.54
C PHE A 133 13.79 15.77 9.07
N LYS A 134 14.97 16.15 9.56
CA LYS A 134 15.15 16.53 10.96
C LYS A 134 14.80 18.01 11.08
N LEU A 135 13.57 18.29 11.53
CA LEU A 135 13.08 19.64 11.67
C LEU A 135 13.54 20.26 13.00
N GLY A 136 13.97 21.52 12.97
CA GLY A 136 14.14 22.32 14.18
C GLY A 136 12.79 22.64 14.84
N TRP A 137 12.79 23.01 16.11
CA TRP A 137 11.55 23.19 16.91
C TRP A 137 10.53 24.15 16.26
N LEU A 138 10.98 25.28 15.69
CA LEU A 138 10.10 26.23 14.96
C LEU A 138 9.43 25.56 13.74
N SER A 139 10.20 24.77 12.99
CA SER A 139 9.68 24.03 11.84
C SER A 139 8.70 22.95 12.28
N GLN A 140 8.96 22.27 13.40
CA GLN A 140 8.03 21.29 13.97
C GLN A 140 6.71 21.94 14.39
N LEU A 141 6.76 23.10 15.05
CA LEU A 141 5.56 23.87 15.41
C LEU A 141 4.79 24.33 14.18
N SER A 142 5.48 24.85 13.15
CA SER A 142 4.86 25.24 11.88
C SER A 142 4.18 24.06 11.18
N PHE A 143 4.86 22.90 11.14
CA PHE A 143 4.31 21.67 10.59
C PHE A 143 3.05 21.24 11.36
N MET A 144 3.12 21.19 12.69
CA MET A 144 2.00 20.80 13.55
C MET A 144 0.82 21.76 13.41
N GLY A 145 1.07 23.08 13.40
CA GLY A 145 0.03 24.09 13.21
C GLY A 145 -0.69 23.94 11.87
N ARG A 146 0.04 23.75 10.77
CA ARG A 146 -0.54 23.51 9.43
C ARG A 146 -1.30 22.19 9.37
N PHE A 147 -0.77 21.15 10.01
CA PHE A 147 -1.43 19.85 10.08
C PHE A 147 -2.76 19.93 10.83
N MET A 148 -2.78 20.57 12.01
CA MET A 148 -3.98 20.78 12.81
C MET A 148 -5.00 21.66 12.06
N LEU A 149 -4.55 22.71 11.38
CA LEU A 149 -5.42 23.53 10.53
C LEU A 149 -6.03 22.71 9.38
N SER A 150 -5.23 21.88 8.70
CA SER A 150 -5.70 21.00 7.63
C SER A 150 -6.74 19.98 8.15
N LYS A 151 -6.59 19.50 9.39
CA LYS A 151 -7.56 18.63 10.05
C LYS A 151 -8.81 19.38 10.49
N LEU A 152 -8.71 20.61 10.95
CA LEU A 152 -9.87 21.43 11.30
C LEU A 152 -10.69 21.79 10.05
N LEU A 153 -10.03 22.13 8.95
CA LEU A 153 -10.68 22.51 7.69
C LEU A 153 -11.30 21.33 6.95
N ASP A 154 -10.75 20.12 7.12
CA ASP A 154 -11.29 18.88 6.55
C ASP A 154 -11.07 17.73 7.55
N PRO A 155 -11.97 17.56 8.53
CA PRO A 155 -11.78 16.58 9.60
C PRO A 155 -12.02 15.15 9.16
N LYS A 156 -12.85 14.96 8.11
CA LYS A 156 -13.27 13.64 7.66
C LYS A 156 -12.25 13.06 6.68
N GLU A 157 -11.61 11.98 7.10
CA GLU A 157 -10.74 11.16 6.25
C GLU A 157 -11.52 9.94 5.77
N VAL A 158 -11.44 9.65 4.46
CA VAL A 158 -12.15 8.54 3.83
C VAL A 158 -11.17 7.73 3.00
N GLY A 159 -11.21 6.41 3.18
CA GLY A 159 -10.49 5.47 2.34
C GLY A 159 -11.40 4.88 1.27
N TYR A 160 -11.10 5.08 -0.01
CA TYR A 160 -11.79 4.38 -1.10
C TYR A 160 -10.90 3.28 -1.70
N VAL A 161 -11.56 2.24 -2.19
CA VAL A 161 -10.96 1.25 -3.07
C VAL A 161 -11.08 1.75 -4.51
N VAL A 162 -9.96 1.80 -5.22
CA VAL A 162 -9.84 2.24 -6.61
C VAL A 162 -9.57 1.01 -7.46
N ARG A 163 -10.42 0.82 -8.46
CA ARG A 163 -10.33 -0.24 -9.46
C ARG A 163 -9.61 0.30 -10.70
N VAL A 164 -8.45 -0.24 -11.03
CA VAL A 164 -7.68 0.19 -12.21
C VAL A 164 -7.59 -0.95 -13.22
N PRO A 165 -8.26 -0.86 -14.38
CA PRO A 165 -8.15 -1.89 -15.42
C PRO A 165 -6.71 -2.04 -15.92
N LYS A 166 -6.23 -3.27 -16.04
CA LYS A 166 -4.89 -3.56 -16.59
C LYS A 166 -4.77 -3.19 -18.05
N VAL A 167 -5.85 -3.33 -18.83
CA VAL A 167 -5.88 -2.90 -20.23
C VAL A 167 -5.49 -1.42 -20.34
N PHE A 168 -6.11 -0.55 -19.54
CA PHE A 168 -5.76 0.87 -19.48
C PHE A 168 -4.29 1.09 -19.09
N LEU A 169 -3.77 0.39 -18.08
CA LEU A 169 -2.37 0.53 -17.67
C LEU A 169 -1.39 0.05 -18.74
N ASN A 170 -1.72 -1.03 -19.44
CA ASN A 170 -0.90 -1.61 -20.49
C ASN A 170 -0.87 -0.69 -21.72
N GLU A 171 -2.02 -0.15 -22.13
CA GLU A 171 -2.11 0.85 -23.20
C GLU A 171 -1.33 2.12 -22.85
N ALA A 172 -1.49 2.64 -21.64
CA ALA A 172 -0.75 3.81 -21.18
C ALA A 172 0.77 3.55 -21.16
N LYS A 173 1.20 2.39 -20.65
CA LYS A 173 2.61 1.98 -20.67
C LYS A 173 3.12 1.87 -22.11
N GLN A 174 2.38 1.19 -22.99
CA GLN A 174 2.79 1.00 -24.38
C GLN A 174 2.96 2.34 -25.09
N LYS A 175 2.00 3.26 -24.93
CA LYS A 175 2.07 4.61 -25.47
C LYS A 175 3.33 5.35 -25.00
N ILE A 176 3.64 5.29 -23.70
CA ILE A 176 4.85 5.94 -23.16
C ILE A 176 6.12 5.32 -23.75
N MET A 177 6.17 3.99 -23.87
CA MET A 177 7.32 3.30 -24.48
C MET A 177 7.50 3.64 -25.96
N ASP A 178 6.40 3.79 -26.71
CA ASP A 178 6.42 4.19 -28.12
C ASP A 178 6.91 5.64 -28.28
N GLU A 179 6.45 6.55 -27.41
CA GLU A 179 6.92 7.94 -27.35
C GLU A 179 8.43 8.02 -27.04
N LEU A 180 8.92 7.22 -26.09
CA LEU A 180 10.35 7.15 -25.76
C LEU A 180 11.18 6.60 -26.92
N LYS A 181 10.69 5.55 -27.58
CA LYS A 181 11.34 4.98 -28.76
C LYS A 181 11.40 5.98 -29.91
N ALA A 182 10.33 6.72 -30.15
CA ALA A 182 10.29 7.76 -31.19
C ALA A 182 11.27 8.92 -30.90
N GLN A 183 11.58 9.17 -29.64
CA GLN A 183 12.59 10.15 -29.20
C GLN A 183 14.03 9.59 -29.20
N GLY A 184 14.23 8.31 -29.54
CA GLY A 184 15.53 7.65 -29.46
C GLY A 184 16.05 7.42 -28.04
N SER A 185 15.19 7.48 -27.02
CA SER A 185 15.56 7.22 -25.64
C SER A 185 15.66 5.73 -25.35
N SER A 186 16.68 5.32 -24.59
CA SER A 186 16.83 3.96 -24.06
C SER A 186 16.15 3.74 -22.71
N GLU A 187 15.47 4.77 -22.18
CA GLU A 187 14.75 4.66 -20.93
C GLU A 187 13.51 3.78 -21.07
N TYR A 188 13.05 3.21 -19.95
CA TYR A 188 11.87 2.36 -19.93
C TYR A 188 11.02 2.66 -18.70
N VAL A 189 9.73 2.35 -18.74
CA VAL A 189 8.84 2.40 -17.58
C VAL A 189 8.15 1.06 -17.35
N GLY A 190 7.97 0.72 -16.08
CA GLY A 190 7.18 -0.42 -15.64
C GLY A 190 5.73 -0.03 -15.36
N SER A 191 4.83 -1.01 -15.38
CA SER A 191 3.40 -0.82 -15.07
C SER A 191 3.15 -0.17 -13.70
N SER A 192 3.96 -0.49 -12.69
CA SER A 192 3.88 0.15 -11.37
C SER A 192 4.27 1.63 -11.39
N ASP A 193 5.22 2.05 -12.23
CA ASP A 193 5.61 3.46 -12.34
C ASP A 193 4.48 4.26 -12.98
N VAL A 194 3.88 3.71 -14.05
CA VAL A 194 2.71 4.30 -14.73
C VAL A 194 1.53 4.40 -13.79
N LEU A 195 1.24 3.34 -13.00
CA LEU A 195 0.17 3.34 -12.01
C LEU A 195 0.37 4.43 -10.95
N MET A 196 1.58 4.54 -10.40
CA MET A 196 1.89 5.57 -9.40
C MET A 196 1.81 6.96 -10.01
N ALA A 197 2.39 7.18 -11.19
CA ALA A 197 2.33 8.47 -11.88
C ALA A 197 0.88 8.88 -12.18
N TRP A 198 0.07 7.97 -12.71
CA TRP A 198 -1.35 8.20 -13.00
C TRP A 198 -2.13 8.54 -11.73
N TRP A 199 -1.92 7.80 -10.65
CA TRP A 199 -2.61 8.04 -9.39
C TRP A 199 -2.29 9.44 -8.83
N HIS A 200 -1.01 9.79 -8.74
CA HIS A 200 -0.60 11.09 -8.21
C HIS A 200 -1.03 12.24 -9.14
N LYS A 201 -0.92 12.05 -10.46
CA LYS A 201 -1.50 12.98 -11.44
C LYS A 201 -2.98 13.21 -11.18
N THR A 202 -3.76 12.14 -11.00
CA THR A 202 -5.20 12.19 -10.77
C THR A 202 -5.56 12.97 -9.50
N VAL A 203 -4.89 12.72 -8.38
CA VAL A 203 -5.24 13.36 -7.10
C VAL A 203 -4.69 14.76 -6.91
N TYR A 204 -3.76 15.22 -7.76
CA TYR A 204 -3.20 16.57 -7.65
C TYR A 204 -3.59 17.49 -8.80
N SER A 205 -4.05 16.97 -9.95
CA SER A 205 -4.35 17.79 -11.13
C SER A 205 -5.52 18.78 -10.96
N TYR A 206 -6.43 18.57 -10.00
CA TYR A 206 -7.54 19.50 -9.76
C TYR A 206 -7.09 20.78 -9.03
N ARG A 207 -5.87 20.82 -8.48
CA ARG A 207 -5.39 21.97 -7.71
C ARG A 207 -5.06 23.14 -8.63
N ALA A 208 -4.98 24.33 -8.04
CA ALA A 208 -4.76 25.56 -8.79
C ALA A 208 -3.41 25.49 -9.56
N PRO A 209 -3.33 26.01 -10.80
CA PRO A 209 -2.06 26.07 -11.54
C PRO A 209 -0.94 26.86 -10.84
N THR A 210 -1.31 27.76 -9.92
CA THR A 210 -0.40 28.55 -9.08
C THR A 210 0.04 27.83 -7.81
N ASP A 211 -0.40 26.59 -7.60
CA ASP A 211 -0.07 25.81 -6.42
C ASP A 211 1.32 25.16 -6.58
N HIS A 212 2.32 25.78 -5.96
CA HIS A 212 3.70 25.31 -5.97
C HIS A 212 4.07 24.46 -4.76
N THR A 213 3.10 24.00 -3.96
CA THR A 213 3.38 23.15 -2.79
C THR A 213 4.18 21.90 -3.24
N PRO A 214 5.37 21.63 -2.67
CA PRO A 214 6.13 20.44 -3.01
C PRO A 214 5.44 19.18 -2.46
N VAL A 215 5.32 18.15 -3.30
CA VAL A 215 4.83 16.82 -2.89
C VAL A 215 6.00 15.84 -2.83
N HIS A 216 6.26 15.29 -1.64
CA HIS A 216 7.25 14.26 -1.40
C HIS A 216 6.60 12.88 -1.54
N LEU A 217 6.91 12.18 -2.63
CA LEU A 217 6.43 10.82 -2.85
C LEU A 217 7.38 9.83 -2.20
N HIS A 218 6.82 8.90 -1.44
CA HIS A 218 7.54 7.88 -0.70
C HIS A 218 6.99 6.51 -1.06
N PHE A 219 7.86 5.63 -1.55
CA PHE A 219 7.50 4.28 -1.90
C PHE A 219 8.24 3.30 -0.98
N PRO A 220 7.52 2.59 -0.08
CA PRO A 220 8.10 1.47 0.65
C PRO A 220 8.63 0.41 -0.33
N CYS A 221 9.90 0.09 -0.25
CA CYS A 221 10.56 -0.90 -1.10
C CYS A 221 11.16 -2.01 -0.24
N SER A 222 11.20 -3.24 -0.77
CA SER A 222 11.83 -4.33 -0.05
C SER A 222 13.35 -4.22 -0.13
N LEU A 223 14.00 -4.49 1.00
CA LEU A 223 15.45 -4.59 1.08
C LEU A 223 15.95 -5.98 0.69
N ARG A 224 15.12 -7.02 0.74
CA ARG A 224 15.52 -8.44 0.61
C ARG A 224 16.25 -8.77 -0.70
N SER A 225 15.84 -8.13 -1.79
CA SER A 225 16.44 -8.32 -3.12
C SER A 225 17.58 -7.35 -3.42
N ARG A 226 18.13 -6.67 -2.40
CA ARG A 226 19.17 -5.65 -2.57
C ARG A 226 20.53 -6.23 -2.25
N SER A 227 21.51 -5.76 -3.01
CA SER A 227 22.95 -6.00 -2.84
C SER A 227 23.52 -5.27 -1.61
N ILE A 228 22.95 -5.56 -0.45
CA ILE A 228 23.36 -4.99 0.84
C ILE A 228 23.68 -6.08 1.86
N PHE A 229 23.23 -7.32 1.66
CA PHE A 229 23.50 -8.43 2.58
C PHE A 229 24.81 -9.15 2.23
N ALA A 230 25.15 -10.21 2.98
CA ALA A 230 26.44 -10.90 2.92
C ALA A 230 26.98 -11.12 1.49
N GLN A 231 28.28 -10.89 1.28
CA GLN A 231 28.96 -10.93 -0.03
C GLN A 231 28.28 -10.07 -1.13
N ASP A 232 27.66 -8.96 -0.71
CA ASP A 232 27.02 -7.95 -1.57
C ASP A 232 25.84 -8.45 -2.43
N GLY A 233 25.20 -9.55 -2.02
CA GLY A 233 24.05 -10.16 -2.69
C GLY A 233 22.69 -9.90 -2.03
N PRO A 234 21.57 -10.34 -2.66
CA PRO A 234 20.26 -10.44 -2.02
C PRO A 234 20.26 -11.49 -0.90
N LEU A 235 19.22 -11.49 -0.05
CA LEU A 235 19.04 -12.57 0.94
C LEU A 235 18.84 -13.92 0.23
N ALA A 236 19.64 -14.91 0.59
CA ALA A 236 19.59 -16.25 0.03
C ALA A 236 18.29 -17.00 0.38
N HIS A 237 17.74 -16.74 1.57
CA HIS A 237 16.54 -17.40 2.08
C HIS A 237 15.40 -16.41 2.35
N PRO A 238 14.14 -16.85 2.30
CA PRO A 238 13.00 -16.03 2.66
C PRO A 238 13.10 -15.51 4.10
N TYR A 239 13.23 -14.19 4.24
CA TYR A 239 13.25 -13.53 5.54
C TYR A 239 11.87 -12.98 5.89
N ILE A 240 11.28 -13.42 6.99
CA ILE A 240 9.90 -13.06 7.36
C ILE A 240 9.79 -11.75 8.14
N ASN A 241 10.86 -11.24 8.75
CA ASN A 241 10.81 -10.02 9.55
C ASN A 241 10.81 -8.74 8.70
N ASN A 242 10.62 -7.56 9.32
CA ASN A 242 10.59 -6.31 8.56
C ASN A 242 11.96 -6.06 7.88
N ALA A 243 11.92 -5.77 6.58
CA ALA A 243 13.09 -5.46 5.75
C ALA A 243 12.61 -4.55 4.62
N VAL A 244 12.21 -3.33 5.00
CA VAL A 244 11.68 -2.29 4.13
C VAL A 244 12.37 -0.98 4.44
N ALA A 245 12.67 -0.25 3.38
CA ALA A 245 13.06 1.15 3.47
C ALA A 245 12.14 2.00 2.59
N TYR A 246 12.15 3.30 2.85
CA TYR A 246 11.41 4.27 2.04
C TYR A 246 12.31 4.78 0.92
N LEU A 247 11.81 4.66 -0.30
CA LEU A 247 12.41 5.25 -1.48
C LEU A 247 11.76 6.62 -1.70
N PRO A 248 12.50 7.72 -1.49
CA PRO A 248 12.00 9.05 -1.79
C PRO A 248 12.14 9.37 -3.29
N VAL A 249 11.09 9.91 -3.88
CA VAL A 249 11.17 10.59 -5.19
C VAL A 249 11.55 12.05 -4.95
N PRO A 250 12.37 12.67 -5.81
CA PRO A 250 12.57 14.12 -5.78
C PRO A 250 11.23 14.88 -5.70
N PRO A 251 11.11 15.93 -4.87
CA PRO A 251 9.83 16.60 -4.65
C PRO A 251 9.24 17.15 -5.96
N ILE A 252 7.94 16.93 -6.16
CA ILE A 252 7.21 17.37 -7.36
C ILE A 252 6.27 18.49 -6.93
N PRO A 253 6.39 19.73 -7.46
CA PRO A 253 5.42 20.79 -7.22
C PRO A 253 4.01 20.36 -7.66
N VAL A 254 2.98 20.67 -6.87
CA VAL A 254 1.59 20.27 -7.14
C VAL A 254 1.15 20.61 -8.57
N ASN A 255 1.41 21.82 -9.05
CA ASN A 255 1.02 22.25 -10.39
C ASN A 255 1.64 21.43 -11.52
N THR A 256 2.79 20.79 -11.28
CA THR A 256 3.48 19.93 -12.26
C THR A 256 2.64 18.70 -12.59
N PHE A 257 1.85 18.19 -11.64
CA PHE A 257 0.96 17.06 -11.91
C PHE A 257 -0.09 17.40 -12.97
N ALA A 258 -0.61 18.63 -13.01
CA ALA A 258 -1.57 19.02 -14.04
C ALA A 258 -0.92 19.19 -15.42
N THR A 259 0.28 19.78 -15.46
CA THR A 259 0.93 20.23 -16.71
C THR A 259 1.82 19.19 -17.37
N GLU A 260 2.49 18.34 -16.60
CA GLU A 260 3.48 17.38 -17.11
C GLU A 260 2.81 16.14 -17.71
N SER A 261 3.42 15.52 -18.73
CA SER A 261 2.87 14.31 -19.35
C SER A 261 2.88 13.13 -18.36
N LEU A 262 2.01 12.15 -18.58
CA LEU A 262 2.01 10.93 -17.76
C LEU A 262 3.35 10.17 -17.89
N GLY A 263 3.95 10.18 -19.09
CA GLY A 263 5.24 9.55 -19.37
C GLY A 263 6.37 10.13 -18.54
N GLU A 264 6.47 11.47 -18.46
CA GLU A 264 7.55 12.11 -17.69
C GLU A 264 7.37 11.91 -16.18
N LEU A 265 6.13 11.98 -15.67
CA LEU A 265 5.85 11.63 -14.27
C LEU A 265 6.22 10.17 -13.95
N ALA A 266 5.97 9.23 -14.88
CA ALA A 266 6.36 7.83 -14.73
C ALA A 266 7.89 7.66 -14.76
N LEU A 267 8.59 8.41 -15.63
CA LEU A 267 10.05 8.43 -15.69
C LEU A 267 10.67 8.99 -14.41
N ARG A 268 10.09 10.04 -13.79
CA ARG A 268 10.55 10.54 -12.48
C ARG A 268 10.53 9.44 -11.42
N VAL A 269 9.44 8.65 -11.36
CA VAL A 269 9.33 7.51 -10.46
C VAL A 269 10.37 6.44 -10.79
N ARG A 270 10.52 6.05 -12.06
CA ARG A 270 11.49 5.05 -12.48
C ARG A 270 12.93 5.48 -12.19
N ARG A 271 13.31 6.70 -12.55
CA ARG A 271 14.65 7.26 -12.32
C ARG A 271 14.98 7.27 -10.83
N ALA A 272 14.02 7.64 -9.96
CA ALA A 272 14.19 7.55 -8.52
C ALA A 272 14.41 6.11 -8.05
N ILE A 273 13.69 5.13 -8.60
CA ILE A 273 13.91 3.70 -8.31
C ILE A 273 15.28 3.22 -8.77
N VAL A 274 15.69 3.56 -9.99
CA VAL A 274 17.01 3.16 -10.52
C VAL A 274 18.13 3.77 -9.68
N ALA A 275 18.06 5.07 -9.40
CA ALA A 275 19.05 5.76 -8.58
C ALA A 275 19.14 5.17 -7.16
N TYR A 276 18.00 4.91 -6.53
CA TYR A 276 17.96 4.30 -5.19
C TYR A 276 18.58 2.89 -5.19
N ASN A 277 18.35 2.11 -6.24
CA ASN A 277 18.86 0.74 -6.35
C ASN A 277 20.36 0.68 -6.68
N ALA A 278 20.86 1.64 -7.46
CA ALA A 278 22.28 1.73 -7.82
C ALA A 278 23.14 2.19 -6.63
N ASP A 279 22.56 2.94 -5.69
CA ASP A 279 23.24 3.55 -4.56
C ASP A 279 23.21 2.65 -3.31
N ALA A 280 23.81 1.47 -3.42
CA ALA A 280 23.93 0.52 -2.31
C ALA A 280 24.74 1.11 -1.14
N ALA A 281 25.75 1.93 -1.41
CA ALA A 281 26.57 2.58 -0.38
C ALA A 281 25.73 3.51 0.51
N SER A 282 24.92 4.41 -0.06
CA SER A 282 24.05 5.26 0.77
C SER A 282 22.94 4.46 1.45
N LEU A 283 22.47 3.35 0.86
CA LEU A 283 21.52 2.48 1.52
C LEU A 283 22.13 1.81 2.76
N ARG A 284 23.38 1.37 2.70
CA ARG A 284 24.12 0.89 3.89
C ARG A 284 24.26 2.00 4.92
N ALA A 285 24.62 3.22 4.50
CA ALA A 285 24.71 4.37 5.41
C ALA A 285 23.36 4.72 6.07
N ASP A 286 22.26 4.64 5.33
CA ASP A 286 20.89 4.80 5.85
C ASP A 286 20.57 3.74 6.92
N LEU A 287 20.98 2.49 6.69
CA LEU A 287 20.80 1.41 7.66
C LEU A 287 21.67 1.61 8.90
N HIS A 288 22.95 1.95 8.74
CA HIS A 288 23.81 2.33 9.86
C HIS A 288 23.18 3.46 10.66
N TRP A 289 22.69 4.53 10.02
CA TRP A 289 22.01 5.62 10.72
C TRP A 289 20.78 5.15 11.51
N LEU A 290 19.99 4.24 10.95
CA LEU A 290 18.80 3.66 11.61
C LEU A 290 19.18 2.82 12.84
N PHE A 291 20.28 2.07 12.79
CA PHE A 291 20.71 1.17 13.86
C PHE A 291 21.66 1.82 14.89
N GLU A 292 22.49 2.78 14.48
CA GLU A 292 23.22 3.73 15.36
C GLU A 292 22.26 4.55 16.22
N GLY A 293 21.06 4.79 15.67
CA GLY A 293 20.06 5.68 16.20
C GLY A 293 19.02 5.03 17.11
N SER A 294 19.40 4.23 18.12
CA SER A 294 18.50 3.96 19.27
C SER A 294 18.09 5.22 20.06
N ASN A 295 18.39 6.41 19.53
CA ASN A 295 17.77 7.70 19.82
C ASN A 295 16.29 7.73 19.40
N ALA A 296 15.44 7.07 20.17
CA ALA A 296 13.98 7.19 20.14
C ALA A 296 13.46 8.66 20.21
N ALA A 297 14.33 9.63 20.50
CA ALA A 297 14.01 11.06 20.60
C ALA A 297 14.06 11.84 19.27
N LYS A 298 14.56 11.28 18.15
CA LYS A 298 14.64 12.03 16.88
C LYS A 298 13.34 11.90 16.10
N MET A 299 12.40 12.82 16.32
CA MET A 299 11.20 12.93 15.49
C MET A 299 11.59 13.30 14.05
N LEU A 300 11.41 12.36 13.12
CA LEU A 300 11.62 12.57 11.70
C LEU A 300 10.29 12.85 10.99
N PHE A 301 10.37 13.69 9.97
CA PHE A 301 9.23 14.07 9.14
C PHE A 301 9.45 13.62 7.70
N LEU A 302 8.37 13.24 7.02
CA LEU A 302 8.39 12.80 5.61
C LEU A 302 8.55 13.95 4.62
N CYS A 303 8.28 15.18 5.07
CA CYS A 303 8.41 16.39 4.29
C CYS A 303 8.68 17.58 5.22
N PRO A 304 9.29 18.67 4.71
CA PRO A 304 9.45 19.91 5.46
C PRO A 304 8.11 20.66 5.64
N PRO A 305 8.04 21.69 6.51
CA PRO A 305 6.85 22.51 6.66
C PRO A 305 6.47 23.19 5.34
N GLY A 306 5.19 23.11 4.97
CA GLY A 306 4.69 23.69 3.70
C GLY A 306 4.80 22.80 2.48
N ALA A 307 5.37 21.60 2.65
CA ALA A 307 5.27 20.53 1.69
C ALA A 307 4.23 19.49 2.15
N GLU A 308 3.81 18.66 1.21
CA GLU A 308 2.95 17.51 1.45
C GLU A 308 3.72 16.21 1.22
N PHE A 309 3.27 15.13 1.84
CA PHE A 309 3.81 13.80 1.53
C PHE A 309 2.71 12.90 0.96
N SER A 310 3.12 11.94 0.15
CA SER A 310 2.28 10.80 -0.19
C SER A 310 3.07 9.51 -0.07
N ILE A 311 2.56 8.57 0.74
CA ILE A 311 3.13 7.24 0.88
C ILE A 311 2.22 6.26 0.16
N THR A 312 2.71 5.57 -0.87
CA THR A 312 1.96 4.46 -1.47
C THR A 312 2.77 3.19 -1.40
N THR A 313 2.33 2.23 -0.59
CA THR A 313 2.92 0.89 -0.59
C THR A 313 2.39 0.08 -1.78
N ASN A 314 3.21 -0.79 -2.35
CA ASN A 314 2.82 -1.60 -3.50
C ASN A 314 3.05 -3.08 -3.21
N TRP A 315 1.96 -3.86 -3.16
CA TRP A 315 1.96 -5.27 -2.79
C TRP A 315 1.82 -6.22 -3.99
N ARG A 316 1.90 -5.73 -5.23
CA ARG A 316 1.74 -6.55 -6.44
C ARG A 316 2.72 -7.72 -6.51
N ASP A 317 3.97 -7.53 -6.11
CA ASP A 317 4.96 -8.61 -6.04
C ASP A 317 4.59 -9.73 -5.08
N GLY A 318 3.68 -9.47 -4.15
CA GLY A 318 3.17 -10.49 -3.24
C GLY A 318 2.25 -11.51 -3.92
N LYS A 319 1.83 -11.26 -5.17
CA LYS A 319 1.01 -12.16 -5.99
C LYS A 319 -0.13 -12.81 -5.21
N LEU A 320 -0.82 -12.05 -4.36
CA LEU A 320 -1.81 -12.60 -3.42
C LEU A 320 -2.93 -13.39 -4.13
N GLY A 321 -3.32 -12.99 -5.34
CA GLY A 321 -4.31 -13.71 -6.15
C GLY A 321 -3.84 -15.07 -6.70
N ALA A 322 -2.53 -15.36 -6.66
CA ALA A 322 -1.95 -16.63 -7.08
C ALA A 322 -1.81 -17.65 -5.92
N LEU A 323 -2.09 -17.25 -4.69
CA LEU A 323 -2.07 -18.12 -3.52
C LEU A 323 -3.18 -19.18 -3.63
N ASP A 324 -2.83 -20.44 -3.39
CA ASP A 324 -3.72 -21.59 -3.52
C ASP A 324 -4.07 -22.20 -2.16
N PHE A 325 -5.32 -22.04 -1.74
CA PHE A 325 -5.86 -22.58 -0.49
C PHE A 325 -6.70 -23.86 -0.71
N SER A 326 -6.52 -24.57 -1.83
CA SER A 326 -7.34 -25.75 -2.17
C SER A 326 -7.31 -26.86 -1.11
N GLY A 327 -6.18 -27.05 -0.43
CA GLY A 327 -6.06 -28.02 0.67
C GLY A 327 -6.91 -27.69 1.90
N ALA A 328 -7.43 -26.46 2.02
CA ALA A 328 -8.33 -26.07 3.10
C ALA A 328 -9.81 -26.40 2.79
N VAL A 329 -10.13 -26.82 1.56
CA VAL A 329 -11.50 -27.17 1.16
C VAL A 329 -11.83 -28.58 1.66
N VAL A 330 -12.92 -28.71 2.41
CA VAL A 330 -13.41 -30.01 2.90
C VAL A 330 -13.96 -30.83 1.72
N SER A 331 -13.57 -32.10 1.65
CA SER A 331 -13.65 -33.03 0.50
C SER A 331 -14.94 -33.04 -0.31
N ASP A 332 -16.09 -32.81 0.32
CA ASP A 332 -17.40 -33.01 -0.33
C ASP A 332 -17.73 -31.94 -1.38
N SER A 333 -16.96 -30.85 -1.43
CA SER A 333 -17.10 -29.75 -2.39
C SER A 333 -15.86 -29.51 -3.25
N ARG A 334 -14.85 -30.38 -3.15
CA ARG A 334 -13.60 -30.24 -3.92
C ARG A 334 -13.83 -30.72 -5.35
N SER A 335 -14.01 -29.78 -6.27
CA SER A 335 -13.77 -30.07 -7.68
C SER A 335 -12.27 -30.30 -7.86
N GLU A 336 -11.88 -31.44 -8.44
CA GLU A 336 -10.47 -31.79 -8.69
C GLU A 336 -9.75 -30.73 -9.54
N ASP A 337 -10.50 -29.96 -10.34
CA ASP A 337 -9.97 -28.97 -11.27
C ASP A 337 -10.00 -27.51 -10.76
N ALA A 338 -10.58 -27.22 -9.59
CA ALA A 338 -10.80 -25.84 -9.14
C ALA A 338 -9.82 -25.41 -8.04
N ALA A 339 -8.79 -24.65 -8.42
CA ALA A 339 -7.90 -24.00 -7.45
C ALA A 339 -8.65 -22.94 -6.61
N THR A 340 -8.54 -23.00 -5.27
CA THR A 340 -9.15 -22.04 -4.35
C THR A 340 -8.24 -20.83 -4.18
N ARG A 341 -8.52 -19.77 -4.94
CA ARG A 341 -7.69 -18.56 -4.98
C ARG A 341 -8.24 -17.41 -4.16
N VAL A 342 -7.34 -16.49 -3.76
CA VAL A 342 -7.72 -15.23 -3.12
C VAL A 342 -8.44 -14.34 -4.13
N VAL A 343 -9.74 -14.10 -3.91
CA VAL A 343 -10.57 -13.26 -4.78
C VAL A 343 -10.38 -11.77 -4.49
N PHE A 344 -10.18 -11.41 -3.21
CA PHE A 344 -9.98 -10.04 -2.80
C PHE A 344 -9.14 -9.94 -1.52
N ALA A 345 -8.13 -9.08 -1.54
CA ALA A 345 -7.29 -8.74 -0.41
C ALA A 345 -7.49 -7.26 -0.09
N TYR A 346 -7.80 -6.99 1.18
CA TYR A 346 -8.07 -5.64 1.65
C TYR A 346 -7.25 -5.34 2.88
N TYR A 347 -6.61 -4.17 2.87
CA TYR A 347 -5.99 -3.62 4.06
C TYR A 347 -7.05 -2.88 4.87
N SER A 348 -7.38 -3.35 6.07
CA SER A 348 -8.22 -2.61 7.02
C SER A 348 -7.37 -1.68 7.89
N TYR A 349 -7.89 -0.49 8.16
CA TYR A 349 -7.24 0.49 9.02
C TYR A 349 -8.24 0.95 10.08
N THR A 350 -7.81 0.96 11.34
CA THR A 350 -8.60 1.49 12.45
C THR A 350 -8.32 3.00 12.54
N PRO A 351 -9.30 3.87 12.26
CA PRO A 351 -9.11 5.32 12.07
C PRO A 351 -8.47 6.11 13.22
N ASP A 352 -8.36 5.51 14.40
CA ASP A 352 -8.32 6.25 15.66
C ASP A 352 -6.91 6.68 16.13
N THR A 353 -5.84 6.35 15.41
CA THR A 353 -4.47 6.54 15.96
C THR A 353 -3.53 7.42 15.12
N ILE A 354 -3.59 7.33 13.79
CA ILE A 354 -2.69 8.06 12.90
C ILE A 354 -3.47 8.54 11.66
N PRO A 355 -3.44 9.84 11.34
CA PRO A 355 -3.99 10.31 10.07
C PRO A 355 -3.32 9.63 8.86
N MET A 356 -4.13 9.01 8.00
CA MET A 356 -3.67 8.30 6.80
C MET A 356 -3.86 9.16 5.54
N ARG A 357 -4.25 10.44 5.64
CA ARG A 357 -4.34 11.33 4.47
C ARG A 357 -3.01 11.33 3.70
N GLY A 358 -3.07 10.97 2.42
CA GLY A 358 -1.88 10.84 1.58
C GLY A 358 -1.21 9.47 1.62
N VAL A 359 -1.72 8.55 2.43
CA VAL A 359 -1.28 7.16 2.49
C VAL A 359 -2.20 6.28 1.67
N GLY A 360 -1.62 5.28 1.02
CA GLY A 360 -2.38 4.25 0.32
C GLY A 360 -1.57 2.98 0.07
N ALA A 361 -2.24 2.00 -0.51
CA ALA A 361 -1.69 0.71 -0.87
C ALA A 361 -2.20 0.26 -2.23
N VAL A 362 -1.32 -0.24 -3.10
CA VAL A 362 -1.71 -1.18 -4.17
C VAL A 362 -1.82 -2.54 -3.51
N MET A 363 -3.03 -3.03 -3.32
CA MET A 363 -3.32 -4.18 -2.46
C MET A 363 -3.07 -5.50 -3.16
N MET A 364 -3.65 -5.64 -4.36
CA MET A 364 -3.54 -6.86 -5.16
C MET A 364 -3.83 -6.56 -6.63
N GLU A 365 -3.62 -7.56 -7.46
CA GLU A 365 -4.14 -7.62 -8.81
C GLU A 365 -4.80 -8.98 -9.05
N ASP A 366 -5.92 -8.97 -9.77
CA ASP A 366 -6.52 -10.16 -10.36
C ASP A 366 -6.14 -10.24 -11.84
N GLU A 367 -6.82 -11.01 -12.68
CA GLU A 367 -6.49 -11.14 -14.11
C GLU A 367 -6.59 -9.80 -14.85
N ASP A 368 -7.60 -8.99 -14.56
CA ASP A 368 -7.99 -7.82 -15.34
C ASP A 368 -7.76 -6.49 -14.64
N VAL A 369 -7.55 -6.50 -13.33
CA VAL A 369 -7.65 -5.31 -12.48
C VAL A 369 -6.50 -5.24 -11.49
N VAL A 370 -6.02 -4.01 -11.26
CA VAL A 370 -5.22 -3.65 -10.11
C VAL A 370 -6.11 -2.94 -9.09
N TRP A 371 -6.11 -3.43 -7.85
CA TRP A 371 -6.87 -2.89 -6.74
C TRP A 371 -5.99 -2.04 -5.84
N MET A 372 -6.39 -0.79 -5.61
CA MET A 372 -5.70 0.12 -4.71
C MET A 372 -6.65 0.59 -3.62
N ARG A 373 -6.13 0.89 -2.43
CA ARG A 373 -6.85 1.63 -1.40
C ARG A 373 -6.09 2.89 -1.08
N GLN A 374 -6.81 4.01 -1.04
CA GLN A 374 -6.20 5.33 -0.88
C GLN A 374 -7.00 6.13 0.13
N PHE A 375 -6.30 6.84 1.01
CA PHE A 375 -6.93 7.67 2.05
C PHE A 375 -6.71 9.14 1.75
N ARG A 376 -7.81 9.88 1.66
CA ARG A 376 -7.80 11.32 1.39
C ARG A 376 -8.87 12.02 2.23
N GLY A 377 -8.77 13.35 2.22
CA GLY A 377 -9.81 14.21 2.71
C GLY A 377 -11.14 14.02 2.01
N SER A 378 -12.26 14.17 2.72
CA SER A 378 -13.59 14.08 2.12
C SER A 378 -13.79 15.13 1.01
N LYS A 379 -13.26 16.33 1.21
CA LYS A 379 -13.27 17.42 0.23
C LYS A 379 -12.38 17.12 -0.98
N ASP A 380 -11.24 16.46 -0.77
CA ASP A 380 -10.36 16.05 -1.87
C ASP A 380 -11.06 15.01 -2.76
N TRP A 381 -11.74 14.05 -2.16
CA TRP A 381 -12.51 13.05 -2.91
C TRP A 381 -13.61 13.67 -3.76
N GLU A 382 -14.30 14.68 -3.24
CA GLU A 382 -15.32 15.40 -4.00
C GLU A 382 -14.71 16.13 -5.21
N ARG A 383 -13.55 16.76 -5.05
CA ARG A 383 -12.83 17.40 -6.17
C ARG A 383 -12.32 16.39 -7.20
N ILE A 384 -11.80 15.24 -6.74
CA ILE A 384 -11.41 14.14 -7.63
C ILE A 384 -12.62 13.65 -8.42
N ARG A 385 -13.77 13.49 -7.79
CA ARG A 385 -15.02 13.11 -8.45
C ARG A 385 -15.44 14.14 -9.51
N GLN A 386 -15.40 15.42 -9.17
CA GLN A 386 -15.75 16.50 -10.09
C GLN A 386 -14.81 16.59 -11.30
N SER A 387 -13.56 16.12 -11.18
CA SER A 387 -12.63 16.07 -12.32
C SER A 387 -13.04 15.08 -13.42
N GLY A 388 -13.89 14.10 -13.11
CA GLY A 388 -14.32 13.06 -14.05
C GLY A 388 -13.23 12.02 -14.41
N VAL A 389 -12.02 12.13 -13.86
CA VAL A 389 -10.90 11.21 -14.15
C VAL A 389 -11.10 9.83 -13.51
N VAL A 390 -11.86 9.75 -12.41
CA VAL A 390 -12.15 8.50 -11.69
C VAL A 390 -13.66 8.28 -11.62
N ALA A 391 -14.11 7.12 -12.09
CA ALA A 391 -15.49 6.67 -11.91
C ALA A 391 -15.70 6.12 -10.48
N PHE A 392 -16.82 6.47 -9.86
CA PHE A 392 -17.20 5.99 -8.53
C PHE A 392 -18.32 4.95 -8.67
N ALA A 393 -18.17 3.80 -8.01
CA ALA A 393 -19.22 2.78 -7.98
C ALA A 393 -20.44 3.28 -7.18
N GLY A 394 -21.65 3.02 -7.69
CA GLY A 394 -22.92 3.41 -7.05
C GLY A 394 -23.60 4.67 -7.63
N GLN A 395 -23.27 5.03 -8.89
CA GLN A 395 -24.06 5.97 -9.70
C GLN A 395 -24.95 5.21 -10.69
#